data_AF-A0A1E3G2D3-F1
#
_entry.id   AF-A0A1E3G2D3-F1
#
_cell.length_a   1.000
_cell.length_b   1.000
_cell.length_c   1.000
_cell.angle_alpha   90.00
_cell.angle_beta   90.00
_cell.angle_gamma   90.00
#
_symmetry.space_group_name_H-M   'P 1'
#
loop_
_entity.id
_entity.type
_entity.pdbx_description
1 polymer ?
#
loop_
_entity_poly.entity_id
_entity_poly.type
_entity_poly.pdbx_seq_one_letter_code
_entity_poly.pdbx_strand_id
1 'polypeptide(L)' 'MINEKSQGTFHAIVSVEMDQEYYQPVAVVNYPNDYDWTRITEYKYFLGEKSPKTVVHFEYSMPKGEPYT' A
#
# COMPACT_ATOMS: atom_id res chain seq x y z
N MET A 1 36.64 1.12 -2.62
CA MET A 1 35.69 0.69 -1.57
C MET A 1 34.36 1.35 -1.87
N ILE A 2 33.36 0.59 -2.32
CA ILE A 2 32.01 1.12 -2.58
C ILE A 2 31.15 0.65 -1.42
N ASN A 3 30.86 1.58 -0.51
CA ASN A 3 29.95 1.43 0.61
C ASN A 3 29.33 2.83 0.71
N GLU A 4 28.03 3.05 0.59
CA GLU A 4 27.07 2.64 1.60
C GLU A 4 25.63 2.97 1.13
N LYS A 5 24.71 2.12 1.61
CA LYS A 5 23.31 2.42 1.98
C LYS A 5 22.36 2.69 0.81
N SER A 6 21.74 1.61 0.33
CA SER A 6 20.33 1.62 -0.06
C SER A 6 19.55 2.33 1.06
N GLN A 7 19.25 3.61 0.87
CA GLN A 7 18.46 4.41 1.80
C GLN A 7 17.01 3.94 1.68
N GLY A 8 16.67 2.89 2.42
CA GLY A 8 15.33 2.32 2.40
C GLY A 8 14.34 3.28 3.05
N THR A 9 13.37 3.74 2.27
CA THR A 9 12.11 4.30 2.79
C THR A 9 11.39 3.20 3.55
N PHE A 10 10.96 3.47 4.78
CA PHE A 10 10.10 2.55 5.52
C PHE A 10 8.66 2.81 5.09
N HIS A 11 7.94 1.74 4.77
CA HIS A 11 6.53 1.85 4.39
C HIS A 11 5.65 1.30 5.53
N ALA A 12 4.74 2.14 6.04
CA ALA A 12 3.63 1.67 6.85
C ALA A 12 2.66 0.93 5.95
N ILE A 13 2.07 -0.16 6.43
CA ILE A 13 0.98 -0.83 5.71
C ILE A 13 -0.21 -0.98 6.64
N VAL A 14 -1.35 -0.44 6.23
CA VAL A 14 -2.63 -0.63 6.92
C VAL A 14 -3.55 -1.46 6.02
N SER A 15 -3.98 -2.62 6.52
CA SER A 15 -4.90 -3.51 5.83
C SER A 15 -6.34 -3.21 6.23
N VAL A 16 -7.23 -3.07 5.24
CA VAL A 16 -8.66 -2.80 5.44
C VAL A 16 -9.49 -3.79 4.63
N GLU A 17 -10.50 -4.37 5.27
CA GLU A 17 -11.54 -5.16 4.58
C GLU A 17 -12.71 -4.27 4.21
N MET A 18 -13.26 -4.46 3.01
CA MET A 18 -14.40 -3.69 2.51
C MET A 18 -15.47 -4.63 1.97
N ASP A 19 -16.73 -4.30 2.28
CA ASP A 19 -17.92 -5.01 1.80
C ASP A 19 -18.29 -4.60 0.37
N GLN A 20 -17.31 -4.68 -0.55
CA GLN A 20 -17.51 -4.49 -1.99
C GLN A 20 -16.59 -5.41 -2.79
N GLU A 21 -17.01 -5.73 -4.02
CA GLU A 21 -16.29 -6.71 -4.84
C GLU A 21 -14.92 -6.18 -5.28
N TYR A 22 -14.82 -4.93 -5.74
CA TYR A 22 -13.54 -4.30 -6.06
C TYR A 22 -13.52 -2.88 -5.53
N TYR A 23 -12.39 -2.47 -4.95
CA TYR A 23 -12.21 -1.10 -4.47
C TYR A 23 -11.71 -0.17 -5.57
N GLN A 24 -10.80 -0.66 -6.41
CA GLN A 24 -10.14 0.10 -7.48
C GLN A 24 -10.13 -0.71 -8.78
N PRO A 25 -9.94 -0.09 -9.95
CA PRO A 25 -10.04 -0.78 -11.25
C PRO A 25 -8.83 -1.69 -11.59
N VAL A 26 -7.75 -1.64 -10.81
CA VAL A 26 -6.50 -2.38 -11.05
C VAL A 26 -5.85 -2.81 -9.73
N ALA A 27 -4.93 -3.78 -9.78
CA ALA A 27 -4.27 -4.33 -8.59
C ALA A 27 -3.52 -3.31 -7.74
N VAL A 28 -2.89 -2.30 -8.36
CA VAL A 28 -2.07 -1.30 -7.67
C VAL A 28 -2.32 0.07 -8.27
N VAL A 29 -2.58 1.07 -7.41
CA VAL A 29 -2.65 2.48 -7.79
C VAL A 29 -1.67 3.27 -6.92
N ASN A 30 -0.85 4.12 -7.54
CA ASN A 30 0.11 4.98 -6.85
C ASN A 30 -0.46 6.40 -6.73
N TYR A 31 -0.30 7.00 -5.55
CA TYR A 31 -0.77 8.34 -5.19
C TYR A 31 0.38 9.15 -4.60
N PRO A 32 1.39 9.55 -5.40
CA PRO A 32 2.61 10.13 -4.87
C PRO A 32 2.41 11.50 -4.17
N ASN A 33 1.37 12.26 -4.51
CA ASN A 33 1.19 13.64 -4.05
C ASN A 33 -0.23 13.99 -3.59
N ASP A 34 -1.17 13.05 -3.63
CA ASP A 34 -2.59 13.34 -3.46
C ASP A 34 -3.12 13.02 -2.05
N TYR A 35 -2.43 12.14 -1.32
CA TYR A 35 -2.86 11.61 -0.03
C TYR A 35 -1.66 11.33 0.90
N ASP A 36 -1.94 11.07 2.18
CA ASP A 36 -0.94 10.66 3.17
C ASP A 36 -0.33 9.27 2.85
N TRP A 37 -1.10 8.42 2.17
CA TRP A 37 -0.62 7.16 1.61
C TRP A 37 -0.14 7.37 0.17
N THR A 38 0.89 6.62 -0.19
CA THR A 38 1.54 6.70 -1.50
C THR A 38 1.10 5.61 -2.46
N ARG A 39 0.46 4.54 -1.97
CA ARG A 39 0.01 3.41 -2.80
C ARG A 39 -1.15 2.68 -2.14
N ILE A 40 -2.05 2.18 -2.98
CA ILE A 40 -3.08 1.23 -2.58
C ILE A 40 -2.90 -0.06 -3.39
N THR A 41 -2.85 -1.18 -2.69
CA THR A 41 -2.72 -2.52 -3.27
C THR A 41 -3.96 -3.36 -2.95
N GLU A 42 -4.63 -3.86 -3.98
CA GLU A 42 -5.79 -4.75 -3.89
C GLU A 42 -5.41 -6.17 -4.36
N TYR A 43 -5.22 -7.08 -3.40
CA TYR A 43 -4.65 -8.40 -3.66
C TYR A 43 -5.55 -9.33 -4.47
N LYS A 44 -6.85 -9.05 -4.45
CA LYS A 44 -7.86 -9.81 -5.17
C LYS A 44 -7.55 -9.97 -6.64
N TYR A 45 -7.00 -8.93 -7.28
CA TYR A 45 -6.58 -8.96 -8.68
C TYR A 45 -5.42 -9.93 -8.94
N PHE A 46 -4.48 -10.06 -8.00
CA PHE A 46 -3.36 -10.99 -8.14
C PHE A 46 -3.78 -12.45 -7.93
N LEU A 47 -4.70 -12.67 -7.00
CA LEU A 47 -5.17 -14.01 -6.63
C LEU A 47 -6.30 -14.51 -7.53
N GLY A 48 -6.94 -13.63 -8.31
CA GLY A 48 -8.11 -13.98 -9.12
C GLY A 48 -9.32 -14.40 -8.27
N GLU A 49 -9.38 -13.94 -7.03
CA GLU A 49 -10.40 -14.33 -6.06
C GLU A 49 -11.77 -13.75 -6.41
N LYS A 50 -12.81 -14.58 -6.35
CA LYS A 50 -14.21 -14.17 -6.54
C LYS A 50 -14.93 -14.18 -5.20
N SER A 51 -15.04 -13.00 -4.59
CA SER A 51 -15.67 -12.77 -3.29
C SER A 51 -16.55 -11.53 -3.36
N PRO A 52 -17.64 -11.37 -2.59
CA PRO A 52 -18.36 -10.10 -2.51
C PRO A 52 -17.60 -9.02 -1.72
N LYS A 53 -16.49 -9.38 -1.07
CA LYS A 53 -15.63 -8.48 -0.28
C LYS A 53 -14.25 -8.37 -0.89
N THR A 54 -13.50 -7.36 -0.47
CA THR A 54 -12.10 -7.18 -0.87
C THR A 54 -11.23 -6.72 0.29
N VAL A 55 -9.93 -6.99 0.18
CA VAL A 55 -8.92 -6.55 1.12
C VAL A 55 -7.94 -5.64 0.39
N VAL A 56 -7.77 -4.44 0.93
CA VAL A 56 -6.87 -3.42 0.37
C VAL A 56 -5.82 -3.03 1.39
N HIS A 57 -4.61 -2.79 0.91
CA HIS A 57 -3.49 -2.30 1.70
C HIS A 57 -3.21 -0.86 1.32
N PHE A 58 -3.25 0.04 2.30
CA PHE A 58 -2.79 1.41 2.17
C PHE A 58 -1.34 1.51 2.64
N GLU A 59 -0.47 1.99 1.76
CA GLU A 59 0.96 2.09 2.02
C GLU A 59 1.39 3.53 2.20
N TYR A 60 1.89 3.87 3.38
CA TYR A 60 2.35 5.21 3.72
C TYR A 60 3.86 5.28 3.63
N SER A 61 4.38 6.30 2.95
CA SER A 61 5.81 6.55 2.90
C SER A 61 6.23 7.28 4.17
N MET A 62 7.06 6.64 5.00
CA MET A 62 7.62 7.29 6.18
C MET A 62 9.06 7.74 5.92
N PRO A 63 9.39 9.00 6.21
CA PRO A 63 10.78 9.39 6.37
C PRO A 63 11.40 8.56 7.50
N LYS A 64 12.65 8.14 7.32
CA LYS A 64 13.38 7.39 8.33
C LYS A 64 13.44 8.18 9.64
N GLY A 65 12.88 7.63 10.72
CA GLY A 65 13.13 8.08 12.09
C GLY A 65 11.96 8.68 12.85
N GLU A 66 10.75 8.72 12.29
CA GLU A 66 9.56 9.20 13.03
C GLU A 66 8.76 8.03 13.59
N PRO A 67 8.59 7.92 14.92
CA PRO A 67 7.71 6.94 15.54
C PRO A 67 6.25 7.36 15.39
N TYR A 68 5.34 6.39 15.23
CA TYR A 68 3.91 6.64 15.40
C TYR A 68 3.68 7.08 16.86
N THR A 69 3.15 8.28 17.07
CA THR A 69 2.62 8.75 18.36
C THR A 69 1.16 8.38 18.49
#